data_AF-A0A7L3VUF9-F1
#
_entry.id   AF-A0A7L3VUF9-F1
#
_cell.length_a   1.000
_cell.length_b   1.000
_cell.length_c   1.000
_cell.angle_alpha   90.00
_cell.angle_beta   90.00
_cell.angle_gamma   90.00
#
_symmetry.space_group_name_H-M   'P 1'
#
loop_
_entity.id
_entity.type
_entity.pdbx_description
1 polymer ?
#
loop_
_entity_poly.entity_id
_entity_poly.type
_entity_poly.pdbx_seq_one_letter_code
_entity_poly.pdbx_strand_id
1 'polypeptide(L)'
;RALLALGPARSRLPEPVPVPVRPYRADPLRRRPGPAPADPGDLRAAARRFGRLGEASGVPVWRLWPSPEQLREAEAEEREWDPPLREVEAVLEQREREEARRRKERAELVSRSLAAMPARVAAWRRDREAARERARADAARRQRLLAEAGLGALPRPGTPARGSARAQELLEDLEKQRRREEKRRRRQERE
;
A
#
# COMPACT_ATOMS: atom_id res chain seq x y z
N ARG A 1 12.33 -75.16 81.44
CA ARG A 1 12.00 -74.41 80.20
C ARG A 1 10.48 -74.38 80.07
N ALA A 2 9.93 -73.16 79.99
CA ALA A 2 8.55 -72.80 79.66
C ALA A 2 7.40 -73.32 80.56
N LEU A 3 7.05 -72.48 81.53
CA LEU A 3 5.67 -72.29 82.03
C LEU A 3 4.78 -71.86 80.86
N LEU A 4 3.51 -72.26 80.83
CA LEU A 4 2.39 -71.35 80.54
C LEU A 4 1.04 -72.02 80.88
N ALA A 5 0.29 -71.29 81.69
CA ALA A 5 -0.98 -71.67 82.28
C ALA A 5 -2.12 -71.63 81.25
N LEU A 6 -2.96 -72.66 81.25
CA LEU A 6 -4.30 -72.61 80.65
C LEU A 6 -5.27 -72.06 81.70
N GLY A 7 -5.50 -70.75 81.66
CA GLY A 7 -6.56 -70.07 82.40
C GLY A 7 -7.96 -70.29 81.78
N PRO A 8 -9.05 -69.98 82.52
CA PRO A 8 -10.38 -70.48 82.22
C PRO A 8 -11.09 -69.74 81.07
N ALA A 9 -12.07 -70.42 80.48
CA ALA A 9 -12.90 -69.98 79.37
C ALA A 9 -13.60 -68.64 79.65
N ARG A 10 -13.28 -67.61 78.86
CA ARG A 10 -14.04 -66.36 78.82
C ARG A 10 -15.23 -66.52 77.87
N SER A 11 -16.41 -66.36 78.44
CA SER A 11 -17.72 -66.28 77.79
C SER A 11 -17.71 -65.29 76.62
N ARG A 12 -18.16 -65.75 75.44
CA ARG A 12 -18.46 -64.87 74.30
C ARG A 12 -19.81 -64.20 74.57
N LEU A 13 -19.83 -62.87 74.69
CA LEU A 13 -21.07 -62.11 74.67
C LEU A 13 -21.68 -62.16 73.25
N PRO A 14 -23.01 -62.20 73.10
CA PRO A 14 -23.66 -62.25 71.79
C PRO A 14 -23.50 -60.93 71.03
N GLU A 15 -23.39 -61.01 69.70
CA GLU A 15 -23.31 -59.84 68.81
C GLU A 15 -24.62 -59.02 68.80
N PRO A 16 -24.54 -57.69 68.72
CA PRO A 16 -25.72 -56.84 68.69
C PRO A 16 -26.48 -56.97 67.37
N VAL A 17 -27.80 -57.02 67.46
CA VAL A 17 -28.73 -57.20 66.32
C VAL A 17 -28.77 -55.91 65.47
N PRO A 18 -28.71 -55.99 64.12
CA PRO A 18 -28.70 -54.82 63.26
C PRO A 18 -30.04 -54.07 63.26
N VAL A 19 -29.98 -52.73 63.40
CA VAL A 19 -31.13 -51.82 63.28
C VAL A 19 -31.52 -51.59 61.81
N PRO A 20 -32.81 -51.43 61.48
CA PRO A 20 -33.27 -51.27 60.10
C PRO A 20 -32.83 -49.92 59.50
N VAL A 21 -32.19 -49.97 58.33
CA VAL A 21 -31.72 -48.80 57.58
C VAL A 21 -32.90 -48.08 56.93
N ARG A 22 -32.97 -46.74 57.06
CA ARG A 22 -33.98 -45.93 56.36
C ARG A 22 -33.83 -46.08 54.83
N PRO A 23 -34.93 -46.19 54.07
CA PRO A 23 -34.84 -46.33 52.62
C PRO A 23 -34.29 -45.05 51.99
N TYR A 24 -33.20 -45.19 51.23
CA TYR A 24 -32.59 -44.14 50.43
C TYR A 24 -33.57 -43.71 49.32
N ARG A 25 -33.98 -42.44 49.31
CA ARG A 25 -34.72 -41.83 48.20
C ARG A 25 -33.75 -41.02 47.35
N ALA A 26 -33.34 -41.58 46.20
CA ALA A 26 -32.57 -40.83 45.20
C ALA A 26 -33.49 -39.84 44.46
N ASP A 27 -32.99 -38.63 44.19
CA ASP A 27 -33.68 -37.68 43.31
C ASP A 27 -33.77 -38.24 41.87
N PRO A 28 -34.91 -38.06 41.17
CA PRO A 28 -35.07 -38.59 39.82
C PRO A 28 -34.11 -37.89 38.85
N LEU A 29 -33.51 -38.69 37.95
CA LEU A 29 -32.63 -38.19 36.89
C LEU A 29 -33.37 -37.17 36.03
N ARG A 30 -32.95 -35.90 36.08
CA ARG A 30 -33.45 -34.86 35.18
C ARG A 30 -33.00 -35.19 33.75
N ARG A 31 -33.93 -35.67 32.91
CA ARG A 31 -33.69 -35.81 31.46
C ARG A 31 -33.42 -34.43 30.88
N ARG A 32 -32.19 -34.17 30.41
CA ARG A 32 -31.93 -33.02 29.55
C ARG A 32 -32.71 -33.23 28.24
N PRO A 33 -33.46 -32.23 27.74
CA PRO A 33 -34.01 -32.31 26.39
C PRO A 33 -32.85 -32.53 25.41
N GLY A 34 -32.94 -33.58 24.59
CA GLY A 34 -31.99 -33.78 23.50
C GLY A 34 -32.10 -32.66 22.45
N PRO A 35 -31.13 -32.54 21.52
CA PRO A 35 -31.25 -31.61 20.41
C PRO A 35 -32.56 -31.87 19.66
N ALA A 36 -33.24 -30.78 19.25
CA ALA A 36 -34.48 -30.88 18.51
C ALA A 36 -34.30 -31.81 17.29
N PRO A 37 -35.25 -32.70 17.01
CA PRO A 37 -35.18 -33.55 15.83
C PRO A 37 -35.00 -32.65 14.60
N ALA A 38 -33.95 -32.91 13.82
CA ALA A 38 -33.67 -32.15 12.61
C ALA A 38 -34.91 -32.16 11.70
N ASP A 39 -35.23 -31.00 11.12
CA ASP A 39 -36.41 -30.86 10.29
C ASP A 39 -36.44 -31.97 9.24
N PRO A 40 -37.56 -32.71 9.11
CA PRO A 40 -37.69 -33.77 8.12
C PRO A 40 -37.67 -33.23 6.68
N GLY A 41 -37.78 -31.90 6.51
CA GLY A 41 -37.60 -31.19 5.25
C GLY A 41 -36.16 -30.83 4.90
N ASP A 42 -35.20 -30.92 5.84
CA ASP A 42 -33.82 -30.53 5.59
C ASP A 42 -33.07 -31.58 4.75
N LEU A 43 -32.87 -31.26 3.48
CA LEU A 43 -32.13 -32.09 2.52
C LEU A 43 -30.69 -32.35 2.97
N ARG A 44 -30.06 -31.39 3.67
CA ARG A 44 -28.69 -31.53 4.15
C ARG A 44 -28.60 -32.55 5.30
N ALA A 45 -29.56 -32.52 6.21
CA ALA A 45 -29.67 -33.53 7.26
C ALA A 45 -30.02 -34.92 6.70
N ALA A 46 -30.82 -34.99 5.63
CA ALA A 46 -31.13 -36.24 4.93
C ALA A 46 -29.88 -36.81 4.23
N ALA A 47 -29.13 -35.99 3.49
CA ALA A 47 -27.88 -36.39 2.84
C ALA A 47 -26.81 -36.86 3.84
N ARG A 48 -26.70 -36.18 5.00
CA ARG A 48 -25.79 -36.60 6.09
C ARG A 48 -26.16 -37.97 6.68
N ARG A 49 -27.47 -38.27 6.81
CA ARG A 49 -27.95 -39.57 7.29
C ARG A 49 -27.69 -40.67 6.26
N PHE A 50 -27.97 -40.38 4.98
CA PHE A 50 -27.69 -41.28 3.87
C PHE A 50 -26.18 -41.58 3.75
N GLY A 51 -25.30 -40.58 3.87
CA GLY A 51 -23.85 -40.79 3.85
C GLY A 51 -23.32 -41.62 5.02
N ARG A 52 -24.04 -41.69 6.15
CA ARG A 52 -23.65 -42.48 7.34
C ARG A 52 -24.21 -43.90 7.34
N LEU A 53 -25.45 -44.06 6.91
CA LEU A 53 -26.21 -45.31 7.05
C LEU A 53 -26.53 -45.96 5.70
N GLY A 54 -26.18 -45.31 4.58
CA GLY A 54 -26.50 -45.78 3.23
C GLY A 54 -28.01 -45.90 3.02
N GLU A 55 -28.42 -46.93 2.28
CA GLU A 55 -29.84 -47.23 2.01
C GLU A 55 -30.64 -47.53 3.28
N ALA A 56 -30.00 -48.00 4.35
CA ALA A 56 -30.65 -48.24 5.64
C ALA A 56 -31.18 -46.94 6.29
N SER A 57 -30.77 -45.76 5.80
CA SER A 57 -31.33 -44.48 6.21
C SER A 57 -32.76 -44.24 5.71
N GLY A 58 -33.24 -45.02 4.72
CA GLY A 58 -34.56 -44.86 4.11
C GLY A 58 -34.74 -43.56 3.31
N VAL A 59 -33.66 -42.81 3.07
CA VAL A 59 -33.71 -41.58 2.26
C VAL A 59 -33.67 -41.97 0.77
N PRO A 60 -34.64 -41.53 -0.05
CA PRO A 60 -34.62 -41.82 -1.47
C PRO A 60 -33.46 -41.09 -2.17
N VAL A 61 -32.69 -41.83 -2.97
CA VAL A 61 -31.47 -41.33 -3.64
C VAL A 61 -31.74 -40.13 -4.55
N TRP A 62 -32.86 -40.13 -5.27
CA TRP A 62 -33.23 -39.04 -6.18
C TRP A 62 -33.44 -37.70 -5.47
N ARG A 63 -33.77 -37.71 -4.17
CA ARG A 63 -33.96 -36.50 -3.35
C ARG A 63 -32.64 -35.86 -2.90
N LEU A 64 -31.52 -36.56 -3.07
CA LEU A 64 -30.18 -36.04 -2.75
C LEU A 64 -29.64 -35.12 -3.85
N TRP A 65 -30.14 -35.30 -5.08
CA TRP A 65 -29.78 -34.45 -6.19
C TRP A 65 -30.56 -33.14 -6.15
N PRO A 66 -29.98 -32.02 -6.64
CA PRO A 66 -30.68 -30.75 -6.74
C PRO A 66 -31.99 -30.88 -7.53
N SER A 67 -32.98 -30.06 -7.17
CA SER A 67 -34.17 -29.93 -8.02
C SER A 67 -33.78 -29.31 -9.37
N PRO A 68 -34.58 -29.51 -10.44
CA PRO A 68 -34.31 -28.87 -11.73
C PRO A 68 -34.22 -27.33 -11.67
N GLU A 69 -34.91 -26.71 -10.72
CA GLU A 69 -34.82 -25.26 -10.47
C GLU A 69 -33.49 -24.89 -9.82
N GLN A 70 -33.08 -25.60 -8.77
CA GLN A 70 -31.80 -25.41 -8.09
C GLN A 70 -30.60 -25.65 -9.03
N LEU A 71 -30.71 -26.63 -9.93
CA LEU A 71 -29.67 -26.88 -10.92
C LEU A 71 -29.54 -25.71 -11.91
N ARG A 72 -30.66 -25.13 -12.37
CA ARG A 72 -30.63 -23.98 -13.28
C ARG A 72 -30.07 -22.73 -12.60
N GLU A 73 -30.41 -22.51 -11.33
CA GLU A 73 -29.83 -21.43 -10.53
C GLU A 73 -28.31 -21.60 -10.40
N ALA A 74 -27.85 -22.82 -10.05
CA ALA A 74 -26.42 -23.13 -9.95
C ALA A 74 -25.69 -22.97 -11.29
N GLU A 75 -26.26 -23.44 -12.40
CA GLU A 75 -25.67 -23.25 -13.74
C GLU A 75 -25.62 -21.77 -14.15
N ALA A 76 -26.60 -20.96 -13.74
CA ALA A 76 -26.61 -19.53 -14.02
C ALA A 76 -25.53 -18.80 -13.21
N GLU A 77 -25.39 -19.14 -11.92
CA GLU A 77 -24.33 -18.62 -11.06
C GLU A 77 -22.94 -19.00 -11.59
N GLU A 78 -22.73 -20.26 -11.97
CA GLU A 78 -21.46 -20.72 -12.56
C GLU A 78 -21.14 -19.96 -13.85
N ARG A 79 -22.11 -19.72 -14.73
CA ARG A 79 -21.85 -18.96 -15.96
C ARG A 79 -21.52 -17.49 -15.71
N GLU A 80 -22.06 -16.90 -14.65
CA GLU A 80 -21.80 -15.51 -14.30
C GLU A 80 -20.44 -15.32 -13.62
N TRP A 81 -20.07 -16.24 -12.73
CA TRP A 81 -18.85 -16.12 -11.94
C TRP A 81 -17.64 -16.85 -12.54
N ASP A 82 -17.87 -17.98 -13.23
CA ASP A 82 -16.83 -18.85 -13.79
C ASP A 82 -16.96 -18.90 -15.32
N PRO A 83 -16.42 -17.88 -16.03
CA PRO A 83 -16.45 -17.84 -17.48
C PRO A 83 -15.68 -19.02 -18.09
N PRO A 84 -16.01 -19.42 -19.33
CA PRO A 84 -15.31 -20.50 -20.00
C PRO A 84 -13.84 -20.13 -20.25
N LEU A 85 -12.96 -21.13 -20.18
CA LEU A 85 -11.51 -20.94 -20.32
C LEU A 85 -11.12 -20.14 -21.57
N ARG A 86 -11.83 -20.35 -22.68
CA ARG A 86 -11.59 -19.64 -23.95
C ARG A 86 -11.76 -18.13 -23.85
N GLU A 87 -12.75 -17.67 -23.08
CA GLU A 87 -12.98 -16.23 -22.89
C GLU A 87 -11.87 -15.63 -22.02
N VAL A 88 -11.45 -16.36 -20.98
CA VAL A 88 -10.32 -15.96 -20.13
C VAL A 88 -9.02 -15.86 -20.94
N GLU A 89 -8.74 -16.87 -21.77
CA GLU A 89 -7.58 -16.87 -22.69
C GLU A 89 -7.60 -15.64 -23.61
N ALA A 90 -8.75 -15.33 -24.24
CA ALA A 90 -8.89 -14.20 -25.14
C ALA A 90 -8.64 -12.84 -24.43
N VAL A 91 -9.16 -12.67 -23.20
CA VAL A 91 -8.94 -11.47 -22.40
C VAL A 91 -7.47 -11.32 -22.01
N LEU A 92 -6.80 -12.42 -21.64
CA LEU A 92 -5.38 -12.41 -21.31
C LEU A 92 -4.52 -12.05 -22.53
N GLU A 93 -4.78 -12.67 -23.68
CA GLU A 93 -4.08 -12.34 -24.92
C GLU A 93 -4.24 -10.87 -25.30
N GLN A 94 -5.45 -10.31 -25.16
CA GLN A 94 -5.68 -8.89 -25.43
C GLN A 94 -4.87 -8.01 -24.48
N ARG A 95 -4.88 -8.30 -23.18
CA ARG A 95 -4.11 -7.56 -22.16
C ARG A 95 -2.62 -7.62 -22.46
N GLU A 96 -2.08 -8.78 -22.81
CA GLU A 96 -0.68 -8.95 -23.16
C GLU A 96 -0.28 -8.14 -24.40
N ARG A 97 -1.13 -8.11 -25.43
CA ARG A 97 -0.90 -7.29 -26.63
C ARG A 97 -0.89 -5.80 -26.32
N GLU A 98 -1.81 -5.34 -25.49
CA GLU A 98 -1.86 -3.94 -25.06
C GLU A 98 -0.64 -3.55 -24.21
N GLU A 99 -0.23 -4.42 -23.28
CA GLU A 99 0.98 -4.22 -22.50
C GLU A 99 2.23 -4.19 -23.38
N ALA A 100 2.36 -5.14 -24.30
CA ALA A 100 3.47 -5.18 -25.24
C ALA A 100 3.54 -3.91 -26.09
N ARG A 101 2.40 -3.41 -26.55
CA ARG A 101 2.30 -2.13 -27.27
C ARG A 101 2.76 -0.96 -26.40
N ARG A 102 2.24 -0.83 -25.17
CA ARG A 102 2.65 0.23 -24.23
C ARG A 102 4.14 0.19 -23.91
N ARG A 103 4.71 -1.01 -23.75
CA ARG A 103 6.15 -1.22 -23.53
C ARG A 103 6.97 -0.74 -24.72
N LYS A 104 6.54 -1.06 -25.95
CA LYS A 104 7.20 -0.59 -27.19
C LYS A 104 7.14 0.93 -27.30
N GLU A 105 5.96 1.54 -27.17
CA GLU A 105 5.79 3.00 -27.26
C GLU A 105 6.65 3.73 -26.20
N ARG A 106 6.71 3.20 -24.98
CA ARG A 106 7.59 3.74 -23.93
C ARG A 106 9.06 3.61 -24.29
N ALA A 107 9.50 2.46 -24.81
CA ALA A 107 10.88 2.24 -25.21
C ALA A 107 11.29 3.17 -26.36
N GLU A 108 10.41 3.37 -27.35
CA GLU A 108 10.61 4.31 -28.45
C GLU A 108 10.76 5.74 -27.96
N LEU A 109 9.88 6.19 -27.05
CA LEU A 109 9.98 7.52 -26.45
C LEU A 109 11.29 7.73 -25.70
N VAL A 110 11.71 6.73 -24.92
CA VAL A 110 12.99 6.75 -24.20
C VAL A 110 14.15 6.81 -25.20
N SER A 111 14.14 5.98 -26.24
CA SER A 111 15.21 5.96 -27.26
C SER A 111 15.34 7.32 -27.98
N ARG A 112 14.22 7.93 -28.37
CA ARG A 112 14.18 9.26 -29.00
C ARG A 112 14.71 10.34 -28.05
N SER A 113 14.32 10.26 -26.78
CA SER A 113 14.75 11.22 -25.75
C SER A 113 16.25 11.07 -25.46
N LEU A 114 16.75 9.84 -25.39
CA LEU A 114 18.18 9.55 -25.22
C LEU A 114 18.99 10.01 -26.43
N ALA A 115 18.49 9.81 -27.65
CA ALA A 115 19.15 10.29 -28.86
C ALA A 115 19.26 11.83 -28.89
N ALA A 116 18.24 12.53 -28.40
CA ALA A 116 18.24 14.00 -28.32
C ALA A 116 19.04 14.56 -27.13
N MET A 117 19.36 13.73 -26.13
CA MET A 117 19.96 14.16 -24.86
C MET A 117 21.36 14.78 -25.05
N PRO A 118 22.31 14.21 -25.84
CA PRO A 118 23.62 14.81 -26.04
C PRO A 118 23.57 16.24 -26.60
N ALA A 119 22.68 16.48 -27.57
CA ALA A 119 22.48 17.81 -28.15
C ALA A 119 21.93 18.82 -27.10
N ARG A 120 20.97 18.38 -26.28
CA ARG A 120 20.43 19.20 -25.18
C ARG A 120 21.48 19.52 -24.12
N VAL A 121 22.32 18.56 -23.75
CA VAL A 121 23.42 18.78 -22.81
C VAL A 121 24.46 19.74 -23.38
N ALA A 122 24.79 19.63 -24.66
CA ALA A 122 25.71 20.56 -25.32
C ALA A 122 25.15 21.99 -25.33
N ALA A 123 23.86 22.16 -25.67
CA ALA A 123 23.19 23.46 -25.60
C ALA A 123 23.23 24.05 -24.19
N TRP A 124 22.87 23.25 -23.17
CA TRP A 124 22.91 23.68 -21.77
C TRP A 124 24.31 24.10 -21.31
N ARG A 125 25.37 23.38 -21.73
CA ARG A 125 26.76 23.76 -21.41
C ARG A 125 27.12 25.11 -22.03
N ARG A 126 26.77 25.33 -23.30
CA ARG A 126 26.98 26.61 -24.00
C ARG A 126 26.24 27.75 -23.31
N ASP A 127 24.98 27.55 -22.95
CA ASP A 127 24.18 28.57 -22.24
C ASP A 127 24.80 28.91 -20.88
N ARG A 128 25.32 27.90 -20.17
CA ARG A 128 25.98 28.09 -18.88
C ARG A 128 27.30 28.87 -19.02
N GLU A 129 28.07 28.61 -20.06
CA GLU A 129 29.29 29.35 -20.37
C GLU A 129 28.97 30.80 -20.77
N ALA A 130 28.01 31.00 -21.67
CA ALA A 130 27.55 32.33 -22.07
C ALA A 130 27.02 33.13 -20.86
N ALA A 131 26.29 32.50 -19.94
CA ALA A 131 25.84 33.14 -18.70
C ALA A 131 27.01 33.54 -17.79
N ARG A 132 28.05 32.70 -17.69
CA ARG A 132 29.27 33.03 -16.94
C ARG A 132 30.03 34.19 -17.57
N GLU A 133 30.15 34.23 -18.89
CA GLU A 133 30.79 35.32 -19.61
C GLU A 133 30.04 36.63 -19.44
N ARG A 134 28.71 36.61 -19.56
CA ARG A 134 27.85 37.77 -19.26
C ARG A 134 28.04 38.26 -17.83
N ALA A 135 28.04 37.35 -16.85
CA ALA A 135 28.28 37.72 -15.46
C ALA A 135 29.67 38.34 -15.23
N ARG A 136 30.71 37.84 -15.90
CA ARG A 136 32.06 38.43 -15.88
C ARG A 136 32.09 39.80 -16.54
N ALA A 137 31.44 39.97 -17.69
CA ALA A 137 31.35 41.23 -18.39
C ALA A 137 30.59 42.29 -17.56
N ASP A 138 29.48 41.89 -16.92
CA ASP A 138 28.72 42.75 -16.03
C ASP A 138 29.53 43.11 -14.77
N ALA A 139 30.26 42.16 -14.18
CA ALA A 139 31.15 42.43 -13.06
C ALA A 139 32.26 43.43 -13.45
N ALA A 140 32.91 43.23 -14.61
CA ALA A 140 33.91 44.15 -15.12
C ALA A 140 33.32 45.53 -15.43
N ARG A 141 32.12 45.60 -16.01
CA ARG A 141 31.40 46.85 -16.25
C ARG A 141 31.08 47.58 -14.94
N ARG A 142 30.60 46.86 -13.93
CA ARG A 142 30.36 47.41 -12.59
C ARG A 142 31.64 47.91 -11.94
N GLN A 143 32.75 47.18 -12.06
CA GLN A 143 34.06 47.63 -11.56
C GLN A 143 34.52 48.91 -12.25
N ARG A 144 34.33 49.05 -13.57
CA ARG A 144 34.64 50.28 -14.31
C ARG A 144 33.80 51.47 -13.82
N LEU A 145 32.49 51.28 -13.65
CA LEU A 145 31.59 52.30 -13.11
C LEU A 145 31.99 52.73 -11.69
N LEU A 146 32.36 51.78 -10.83
CA LEU A 146 32.85 52.07 -9.49
C LEU A 146 34.17 52.86 -9.51
N ALA A 147 35.09 52.53 -10.42
CA ALA A 147 36.35 53.25 -10.57
C ALA A 147 36.15 54.69 -11.06
N GLU A 148 35.26 54.89 -12.03
CA GLU A 148 34.91 56.23 -12.56
C GLU A 148 34.23 57.11 -11.51
N ALA A 149 33.36 56.52 -10.69
CA ALA A 149 32.74 57.21 -9.55
C ALA A 149 33.73 57.52 -8.40
N GLY A 150 34.99 57.04 -8.48
CA GLY A 150 35.97 57.18 -7.40
C GLY A 150 35.68 56.29 -6.18
N LEU A 151 34.76 55.34 -6.31
CA LEU A 151 34.28 54.37 -5.30
C LEU A 151 34.97 53.00 -5.43
N GLY A 152 36.16 52.99 -6.03
CA GLY A 152 36.99 51.79 -6.20
C GLY A 152 37.60 51.29 -4.89
N ALA A 153 38.66 50.48 -5.00
CA ALA A 153 39.31 49.89 -3.81
C ALA A 153 39.92 50.94 -2.86
N LEU A 154 40.40 52.07 -3.39
CA LEU A 154 40.81 53.25 -2.62
C LEU A 154 39.80 54.40 -2.89
N PRO A 155 39.03 54.84 -1.88
CA PRO A 155 38.11 55.97 -2.02
C PRO A 155 38.87 57.27 -2.27
N ARG A 156 38.43 58.08 -3.24
CA ARG A 156 38.97 59.44 -3.42
C ARG A 156 38.44 60.37 -2.31
N PRO A 157 39.24 61.36 -1.87
CA PRO A 157 38.77 62.36 -0.92
C PRO A 157 37.49 63.05 -1.43
N GLY A 158 36.46 63.14 -0.58
CA GLY A 158 35.17 63.75 -0.93
C GLY A 158 34.16 62.81 -1.62
N THR A 159 34.49 61.54 -1.81
CA THR A 159 33.52 60.55 -2.33
C THR A 159 32.67 59.92 -1.23
N PRO A 160 31.37 59.66 -1.47
CA PRO A 160 30.51 59.02 -0.48
C PRO A 160 30.91 57.55 -0.25
N ALA A 161 30.58 56.98 0.91
CA ALA A 161 30.89 55.57 1.19
C ALA A 161 30.17 54.63 0.20
N ARG A 162 30.85 53.57 -0.25
CA ARG A 162 30.39 52.64 -1.31
C ARG A 162 29.00 52.02 -1.09
N GLY A 163 28.59 51.82 0.16
CA GLY A 163 27.28 51.27 0.53
C GLY A 163 26.20 52.32 0.82
N SER A 164 26.49 53.61 0.69
CA SER A 164 25.54 54.69 0.99
C SER A 164 24.55 54.93 -0.15
N ALA A 165 23.36 55.45 0.17
CA ALA A 165 22.34 55.80 -0.83
C ALA A 165 22.87 56.80 -1.88
N ARG A 166 23.64 57.80 -1.45
CA ARG A 166 24.28 58.79 -2.35
C ARG A 166 25.25 58.13 -3.35
N ALA A 167 25.97 57.08 -2.96
CA ALA A 167 26.84 56.34 -3.87
C ALA A 167 26.06 55.56 -4.93
N GLN A 168 24.88 55.03 -4.57
CA GLN A 168 24.00 54.33 -5.50
C GLN A 168 23.38 55.30 -6.52
N GLU A 169 22.91 56.46 -6.09
CA GLU A 169 22.40 57.53 -6.96
C GLU A 169 23.45 57.98 -8.00
N LEU A 170 24.69 58.21 -7.56
CA LEU A 170 25.79 58.59 -8.47
C LEU A 170 26.09 57.51 -9.52
N LEU A 171 26.03 56.22 -9.15
CA LEU A 171 26.22 55.12 -10.10
C LEU A 171 25.07 55.05 -11.12
N GLU A 172 23.83 55.23 -10.68
CA GLU A 172 22.67 55.27 -11.56
C GLU A 172 22.73 56.44 -12.56
N ASP A 173 23.19 57.60 -12.13
CA ASP A 173 23.31 58.78 -12.99
C ASP A 173 24.41 58.62 -14.04
N LEU A 174 25.56 58.03 -13.67
CA LEU A 174 26.62 57.66 -14.61
C LEU A 174 26.13 56.61 -15.63
N GLU A 175 25.33 55.63 -15.19
CA GLU A 175 24.71 54.67 -16.11
C GLU A 175 23.72 55.33 -17.09
N LYS A 176 22.89 56.25 -16.61
CA LYS A 176 21.94 57.01 -17.44
C LYS A 176 22.65 57.87 -18.46
N GLN A 177 23.73 58.56 -18.07
CA GLN A 177 24.56 59.37 -18.97
C GLN A 177 25.17 58.51 -20.07
N ARG A 178 25.79 57.38 -19.72
CA ARG A 178 26.36 56.43 -20.70
C ARG A 178 25.33 55.88 -21.68
N ARG A 179 24.14 55.50 -21.19
CA ARG A 179 23.04 55.05 -22.07
C ARG A 179 22.58 56.15 -23.03
N ARG A 180 22.57 57.42 -22.60
CA ARG A 180 22.19 58.56 -23.46
C ARG A 180 23.25 58.82 -24.53
N GLU A 181 24.52 58.77 -24.17
CA GLU A 181 25.64 58.94 -25.11
C GLU A 181 25.70 57.81 -26.14
N GLU A 182 25.55 56.56 -25.71
CA GLU A 182 25.54 55.40 -26.61
C GLU A 182 24.36 55.46 -27.59
N LYS A 183 23.16 55.86 -27.11
CA LYS A 183 22.00 56.08 -27.99
C LYS A 183 22.23 57.20 -29.00
N ARG A 184 22.94 58.27 -28.63
CA ARG A 184 23.28 59.38 -29.54
C ARG A 184 24.28 58.91 -30.61
N ARG A 185 25.33 58.18 -30.22
CA ARG A 185 26.32 57.60 -31.15
C ARG A 185 25.68 56.64 -32.15
N ARG A 186 24.81 55.73 -31.68
CA ARG A 186 24.07 54.81 -32.56
C ARG A 186 23.10 55.50 -33.54
N ARG A 187 22.66 56.72 -33.26
CA ARG A 187 21.84 57.52 -34.19
C ARG A 187 22.72 58.18 -35.25
N GLN A 188 23.87 58.72 -34.85
CA GLN A 188 24.86 59.33 -35.74
C GLN A 188 25.51 58.32 -36.69
N GLU A 189 25.66 57.05 -36.29
CA GLU A 189 26.18 55.97 -37.16
C GLU A 189 25.14 55.43 -38.16
N ARG A 190 23.85 55.82 -37.99
CA ARG A 190 22.75 55.38 -38.86
C ARG A 190 22.31 56.45 -39.87
N GLU A 191 22.73 57.70 -39.66
CA GLU A 191 22.61 58.82 -40.60
C GLU A 191 23.81 58.83 -41.55
#